data_AF-A0A7V9M3I1-F1
#
_entry.id   AF-A0A7V9M3I1-F1
#
_cell.length_a   1.000
_cell.length_b   1.000
_cell.length_c   1.000
_cell.angle_alpha   90.00
_cell.angle_beta   90.00
_cell.angle_gamma   90.00
#
_symmetry.space_group_name_H-M   'P 1'
#
loop_
_entity.id
_entity.type
_entity.pdbx_description
1 polymer ?
#
loop_
_entity_poly.entity_id
_entity_poly.type
_entity_poly.pdbx_seq_one_letter_code
_entity_poly.pdbx_strand_id
1 'polypeptide(L)' 'MMVNSSTTNGVKNKIILFFLLFFSHRVFASVSPDNIIGLWENGSGKRHIQIYKEGDKYYGKIIWLTKTPMLMVTLK' A
#
# COMPACT_ATOMS: atom_id res chain seq x y z
N MET A 1 -54.47 -19.28 12.19
CA MET A 1 -53.31 -19.93 11.55
C MET A 1 -52.08 -19.65 12.41
N MET A 2 -51.58 -20.66 13.14
CA MET A 2 -50.32 -20.55 13.89
C MET A 2 -49.18 -20.80 12.89
N VAL A 3 -48.33 -19.81 12.66
CA VAL A 3 -47.12 -19.98 11.83
C VAL A 3 -46.05 -20.62 12.70
N ASN A 4 -45.57 -21.78 12.27
CA ASN A 4 -44.67 -22.64 13.04
C ASN A 4 -43.30 -21.97 13.23
N SER A 5 -42.92 -21.76 14.49
CA SER A 5 -41.66 -21.12 14.92
C SER A 5 -40.40 -21.95 14.64
N SER A 6 -40.53 -23.17 14.12
CA SER A 6 -39.42 -24.05 13.76
C SER A 6 -38.81 -23.73 12.38
N THR A 7 -39.60 -23.23 11.43
CA THR A 7 -39.13 -22.84 10.07
C THR A 7 -38.41 -21.48 10.08
N THR A 8 -38.73 -20.62 11.05
CA THR A 8 -38.18 -19.26 11.16
C THR A 8 -36.72 -19.24 11.62
N ASN A 9 -36.28 -20.24 12.40
CA ASN A 9 -34.92 -20.30 12.95
C ASN A 9 -33.85 -20.60 11.89
N GLY A 10 -34.17 -21.45 10.91
CA GLY A 10 -33.26 -21.79 9.81
C GLY A 10 -32.98 -20.61 8.87
N VAL A 11 -33.99 -19.78 8.61
CA VAL A 11 -33.85 -18.54 7.81
C VAL A 11 -33.07 -17.48 8.59
N LYS A 12 -33.35 -17.33 9.89
CA LYS A 12 -32.61 -16.42 10.79
C LYS A 12 -31.12 -16.75 10.83
N ASN A 13 -30.75 -18.03 10.99
CA ASN A 13 -29.35 -18.44 11.03
C ASN A 13 -28.63 -18.17 9.70
N LYS A 14 -29.28 -18.39 8.56
CA LYS A 14 -28.71 -18.06 7.24
C LYS A 14 -28.48 -16.56 7.05
N ILE A 15 -29.42 -15.73 7.53
CA ILE A 15 -29.28 -14.26 7.50
C ILE A 15 -28.09 -13.82 8.39
N ILE A 16 -27.97 -14.40 9.59
CA ILE A 16 -26.85 -14.11 10.50
C ILE A 16 -25.50 -14.50 9.86
N LEU A 17 -25.43 -15.68 9.23
CA LEU A 17 -24.24 -16.12 8.49
C LEU A 17 -23.90 -15.20 7.33
N PHE A 18 -24.91 -14.72 6.59
CA PHE A 18 -24.73 -13.74 5.52
C PHE A 18 -24.11 -12.45 6.08
N PHE A 19 -24.68 -11.86 7.13
CA PHE A 19 -24.13 -10.63 7.74
C PHE A 19 -22.71 -10.83 8.30
N LEU A 20 -22.39 -12.00 8.85
CA LEU A 20 -21.02 -12.31 9.32
C LEU A 20 -19.99 -12.31 8.18
N LEU A 21 -20.36 -12.84 7.02
CA LEU A 21 -19.47 -12.91 5.85
C LEU A 21 -19.12 -11.51 5.31
N PHE A 22 -20.09 -10.58 5.31
CA PHE A 22 -19.85 -9.21 4.84
C PHE A 22 -19.02 -8.36 5.80
N PHE A 23 -18.99 -8.69 7.10
CA PHE A 23 -18.25 -7.91 8.09
C PHE A 23 -16.73 -8.18 8.06
N SER A 24 -16.30 -9.25 7.39
CA SER A 24 -14.90 -9.70 7.38
C SER A 24 -13.99 -8.97 6.39
N HIS A 25 -14.50 -8.06 5.57
CA HIS A 25 -13.70 -7.40 4.53
C HIS A 25 -13.19 -6.01 4.94
N ARG A 26 -12.12 -6.00 5.73
CA ARG A 26 -11.26 -4.81 5.96
C ARG A 26 -9.82 -5.21 5.70
N VAL A 27 -9.47 -5.41 4.43
CA VAL A 27 -8.06 -5.57 4.03
C VAL A 27 -7.43 -4.18 4.01
N PHE A 28 -6.79 -3.79 5.11
CA PHE A 28 -5.92 -2.62 5.14
C PHE A 28 -4.59 -2.99 4.49
N ALA A 29 -4.29 -2.41 3.32
CA ALA A 29 -2.93 -2.40 2.82
C ALA A 29 -2.09 -1.55 3.79
N SER A 30 -1.28 -2.21 4.62
CA SER A 30 -0.49 -1.59 5.69
C SER A 30 0.74 -0.83 5.19
N VAL A 31 0.94 -0.75 3.87
CA VAL A 31 2.07 -0.06 3.25
C VAL A 31 1.55 1.19 2.56
N SER A 32 1.95 2.36 3.05
CA SER A 32 1.69 3.61 2.33
C SER A 32 2.27 3.50 0.92
N PRO A 33 1.52 3.87 -0.14
CA PRO A 33 2.04 3.84 -1.50
C PRO A 33 3.27 4.75 -1.65
N ASP A 34 3.45 5.71 -0.75
CA ASP A 34 4.60 6.63 -0.72
C ASP A 34 5.88 5.98 -0.17
N ASN A 35 5.83 4.75 0.37
CA ASN A 35 7.02 4.03 0.82
C ASN A 35 8.00 3.71 -0.32
N ILE A 36 7.59 3.82 -1.58
CA ILE A 36 8.49 3.65 -2.73
C ILE A 36 9.33 4.90 -3.02
N ILE A 37 8.97 6.06 -2.45
CA ILE A 37 9.67 7.33 -2.67
C ILE A 37 11.04 7.27 -1.99
N GLY A 38 12.10 7.59 -2.72
CA GLY A 38 13.46 7.58 -2.18
C GLY A 38 14.52 7.23 -3.21
N LEU A 39 15.73 7.02 -2.72
CA LEU A 39 16.89 6.56 -3.48
C LEU A 39 17.02 5.04 -3.33
N TRP A 40 17.03 4.36 -4.46
CA TRP A 40 17.16 2.91 -4.56
C TRP A 40 18.50 2.55 -5.20
N GLU A 41 19.20 1.59 -4.62
CA GLU A 41 20.43 1.06 -5.18
C GLU A 41 20.14 -0.20 -6.00
N ASN A 42 20.82 -0.36 -7.13
CA ASN A 42 20.80 -1.65 -7.82
C ASN A 42 21.61 -2.70 -7.04
N GLY A 43 21.43 -3.99 -7.34
CA GLY A 43 22.17 -5.07 -6.67
C GLY A 43 23.71 -5.02 -6.85
N SER A 44 24.23 -4.12 -7.68
CA SER A 44 25.67 -3.87 -7.86
C SER A 44 26.16 -2.61 -7.11
N GLY A 45 25.29 -1.83 -6.47
CA GLY A 45 25.60 -0.56 -5.78
C GLY A 45 26.12 0.57 -6.69
N LYS A 46 26.14 0.38 -8.01
CA LYS A 46 26.78 1.31 -8.97
C LYS A 46 25.83 2.33 -9.59
N ARG A 47 24.53 2.06 -9.54
CA ARG A 47 23.50 2.92 -10.11
C ARG A 47 22.44 3.18 -9.07
N HIS A 48 22.09 4.45 -8.90
CA HIS A 48 21.05 4.91 -8.00
C HIS A 48 19.83 5.29 -8.84
N ILE A 49 18.64 4.89 -8.39
CA ILE A 49 17.36 5.25 -8.99
C ILE A 49 16.63 6.10 -7.97
N GLN A 50 16.25 7.32 -8.32
CA GLN A 50 15.38 8.13 -7.45
C GLN A 50 13.95 8.01 -7.92
N ILE A 51 13.09 7.56 -7.01
CA ILE A 51 11.64 7.57 -7.16
C ILE A 51 11.10 8.78 -6.40
N TYR A 52 10.27 9.58 -7.07
CA TYR A 52 9.63 10.77 -6.51
C TYR A 52 8.17 10.85 -6.97
N LYS A 53 7.38 11.68 -6.29
CA LYS A 53 5.95 11.85 -6.57
C LYS A 53 5.66 13.28 -6.98
N GLU A 54 4.89 13.45 -8.05
CA GLU A 54 4.33 14.75 -8.46
C GLU A 54 2.82 14.60 -8.63
N GLY A 55 2.06 15.32 -7.80
CA GLY A 55 0.61 15.12 -7.67
C GLY A 55 0.30 13.68 -7.24
N ASP A 56 -0.49 12.98 -8.06
CA ASP A 56 -0.89 11.59 -7.83
C ASP A 56 -0.07 10.56 -8.63
N LYS A 57 1.04 11.00 -9.26
CA LYS A 57 1.87 10.15 -10.11
C LYS A 57 3.27 9.98 -9.54
N TYR A 58 3.82 8.78 -9.75
CA TYR A 58 5.20 8.44 -9.39
C TYR A 58 6.09 8.48 -10.63
N TYR A 59 7.28 9.04 -10.45
CA TYR A 59 8.27 9.22 -11.49
C TYR A 59 9.62 8.68 -11.01
N GLY A 60 10.44 8.23 -11.96
CA GLY A 60 11.76 7.69 -11.70
C GLY A 60 12.82 8.38 -12.56
N LYS A 61 13.99 8.66 -11.98
CA LYS A 61 15.19 9.06 -12.75
C LYS A 61 16.41 8.26 -12.33
N ILE A 62 17.23 7.91 -13.33
CA ILE A 62 18.52 7.25 -13.09
C ILE A 62 19.51 8.33 -12.69
N ILE A 63 20.02 8.24 -11.47
CA ILE A 63 21.08 9.12 -10.97
C ILE A 63 22.38 8.36 -11.14
N TRP A 64 23.15 8.77 -12.13
CA TRP A 64 24.56 8.43 -12.16
C TRP A 64 25.22 9.27 -11.07
N LEU A 65 25.86 8.62 -10.09
CA LEU A 65 26.80 9.29 -9.22
C LEU A 65 28.00 9.69 -10.08
N THR A 66 27.90 10.80 -10.79
CA THR A 66 29.07 11.54 -11.23
C THR A 66 29.75 11.96 -9.94
N LYS A 67 30.83 11.27 -9.59
CA LYS A 67 31.67 11.59 -8.43
C LYS A 67 32.24 12.99 -8.66
N THR A 68 31.52 14.01 -8.23
CA THR A 68 31.90 15.43 -8.35
C THR A 68 31.23 16.18 -7.19
N PRO A 69 32.00 16.99 -6.45
CA PRO A 69 32.27 16.67 -5.06
C PRO A 69 31.31 17.41 -4.11
N MET A 70 30.89 16.72 -3.04
CA MET A 70 30.34 17.35 -1.83
C MET A 70 31.35 18.28 -1.10
N LEU A 71 32.49 18.61 -1.73
CA LEU A 71 33.53 19.49 -1.18
C LEU A 71 33.33 20.98 -1.50
N MET A 72 32.25 21.37 -2.20
CA MET A 72 32.03 22.78 -2.58
C MET A 72 30.82 23.46 -1.92
N VAL A 73 30.29 22.92 -0.81
CA VAL A 73 29.16 23.53 -0.09
C VAL A 73 29.51 23.93 1.37
N THR A 74 30.73 23.69 1.84
CA THR A 74 31.16 24.07 3.21
C THR A 74 32.29 25.10 3.21
N LEU A 75 32.20 26.14 2.39
CA LEU A 75 32.98 27.38 2.60
C LEU A 75 32.20 28.59 2.09
N LYS A 76 31.37 29.18 2.96
CA LYS A 76 31.15 30.62 3.01
C LYS A 76 30.72 31.03 4.42
#